data_AF-A0A3Q0ETG9-F1
#
_entry.id   AF-A0A3Q0ETG9-F1
#
_cell.length_a   1.000
_cell.length_b   1.000
_cell.length_c   1.000
_cell.angle_alpha   90.00
_cell.angle_beta   90.00
_cell.angle_gamma   90.00
#
_symmetry.space_group_name_H-M   'P 1'
#
loop_
_entity.id
_entity.type
_entity.pdbx_description
1 polymer ?
#
loop_
_entity_poly.entity_id
_entity_poly.type
_entity_poly.pdbx_seq_one_letter_code
_entity_poly.pdbx_strand_id
1 'polypeptide(L)'
;MNAQAMKRFVEENQKLAAECERLVEQCVKLERECALYDHDREALMEFGNEADERAQVVHARACELERDLCLLERQLNEYKHQNESVDSSSRTLDEEKLLDSLLATVTTADESSTFAFLNSNSENDQCKKLLTTWNCLKPSTQRVLGLVAEVKSLENDKENLRVNLHRAEDEVKLLFEENSVLRNENKRLAKRCMERSHSGSDRKHGHSHTGSASVKSNKRNSSRKTSSPMRRKIDFEDIDSARTPLSPLGNKLPELQHE
;
A
#
# COMPACT_ATOMS: atom_id res chain seq x y z
N MET A 1 94.98 -40.64 -73.60
CA MET A 1 93.91 -39.73 -73.13
C MET A 1 94.45 -38.30 -73.07
N ASN A 2 93.65 -37.31 -73.48
CA ASN A 2 94.05 -35.90 -73.49
C ASN A 2 93.77 -35.26 -72.12
N ALA A 3 94.79 -34.70 -71.46
CA ALA A 3 94.67 -34.09 -70.12
C ALA A 3 93.64 -32.95 -70.05
N GLN A 4 93.46 -32.21 -71.14
CA GLN A 4 92.46 -31.14 -71.22
C GLN A 4 91.03 -31.68 -71.23
N ALA A 5 90.80 -32.84 -71.85
CA ALA A 5 89.50 -33.51 -71.84
C ALA A 5 89.16 -34.06 -70.45
N MET A 6 90.15 -34.62 -69.75
CA MET A 6 89.96 -35.09 -68.35
C MET A 6 89.63 -33.94 -67.40
N LYS A 7 90.30 -32.78 -67.54
CA LYS A 7 90.00 -31.61 -66.71
C LYS A 7 88.56 -31.11 -66.89
N ARG A 8 88.11 -30.98 -68.14
CA ARG A 8 86.71 -30.59 -68.43
C ARG A 8 85.71 -31.59 -67.87
N PHE A 9 85.98 -32.88 -68.02
CA PHE A 9 85.12 -33.92 -67.45
C PHE A 9 85.00 -33.81 -65.93
N VAL A 10 86.12 -33.57 -65.22
CA VAL A 10 86.10 -33.38 -63.76
C VAL A 10 85.30 -32.13 -63.36
N GLU A 11 85.49 -31.01 -64.05
CA GLU A 11 84.75 -29.77 -63.79
C GLU A 11 83.23 -29.95 -64.02
N GLU A 12 82.84 -30.63 -65.10
CA GLU A 12 81.43 -30.94 -65.39
C GLU A 12 80.84 -31.89 -64.34
N ASN A 13 81.58 -32.90 -63.91
CA ASN A 13 81.11 -33.83 -62.87
C ASN A 13 80.95 -33.14 -61.51
N GLN A 14 81.86 -32.24 -61.15
CA GLN A 14 81.74 -31.42 -59.94
C GLN A 14 80.52 -30.49 -60.01
N LYS A 15 80.29 -29.86 -61.17
CA LYS A 15 79.10 -29.04 -61.39
C LYS A 15 77.81 -29.85 -61.28
N LEU A 16 77.79 -31.05 -61.86
CA LEU A 16 76.65 -31.95 -61.80
C LEU A 16 76.38 -32.41 -60.35
N ALA A 17 77.43 -32.76 -59.60
CA ALA A 17 77.30 -33.13 -58.19
C ALA A 17 76.68 -32.00 -57.35
N ALA A 18 77.16 -30.76 -57.52
CA ALA A 18 76.61 -29.60 -56.83
C ALA A 18 75.14 -29.32 -57.21
N GLU A 19 74.77 -29.55 -58.47
CA GLU A 19 73.38 -29.43 -58.92
C GLU A 19 72.48 -30.55 -58.35
N CYS A 20 72.98 -31.78 -58.26
CA CYS A 20 72.29 -32.89 -57.59
C CYS A 20 72.06 -32.60 -56.11
N GLU A 21 73.07 -32.11 -55.38
CA GLU A 21 72.92 -31.73 -53.97
C GLU A 21 71.85 -30.65 -53.80
N ARG A 22 71.89 -29.59 -54.63
CA ARG A 22 70.90 -28.52 -54.60
C ARG A 22 69.48 -29.03 -54.88
N LEU A 23 69.31 -29.93 -55.85
CA LEU A 23 68.02 -30.53 -56.17
C LEU A 23 67.51 -31.41 -55.03
N VAL A 24 68.38 -32.19 -54.38
CA VAL A 24 68.00 -33.01 -53.21
C VAL A 24 67.54 -32.12 -52.05
N GLU A 25 68.25 -31.04 -51.76
CA GLU A 25 67.81 -30.07 -50.74
C GLU A 25 66.44 -29.46 -51.07
N GLN A 26 66.18 -29.20 -52.36
CA GLN A 26 64.89 -28.68 -52.80
C GLN A 26 63.78 -29.72 -52.68
N CYS A 27 64.04 -30.99 -53.02
CA CYS A 27 63.10 -32.09 -52.82
C CYS A 27 62.72 -32.21 -51.34
N VAL A 28 63.70 -32.22 -50.43
CA VAL A 28 63.44 -32.31 -48.99
C VAL A 28 62.61 -31.12 -48.47
N LYS A 29 62.83 -29.90 -49.01
CA LYS A 29 61.99 -28.74 -48.66
C LYS A 29 60.54 -28.93 -49.12
N LEU A 30 60.34 -29.37 -50.36
CA LEU A 30 59.01 -29.62 -50.92
C LEU A 30 58.29 -30.76 -50.20
N GLU A 31 58.99 -31.83 -49.82
CA GLU A 31 58.42 -32.93 -49.03
C GLU A 31 57.89 -32.44 -47.67
N ARG A 32 58.64 -31.57 -46.99
CA ARG A 32 58.18 -30.94 -45.75
C ARG A 32 56.96 -30.05 -45.97
N GLU A 33 56.95 -29.29 -47.06
CA GLU A 33 55.82 -28.43 -47.39
C GLU A 33 54.55 -29.24 -47.71
N CYS A 34 54.66 -30.33 -48.48
CA CYS A 34 53.56 -31.26 -48.72
C CYS A 34 53.02 -31.86 -47.41
N ALA A 35 53.90 -32.27 -46.50
CA ALA A 35 53.48 -32.81 -45.20
C ALA A 35 52.72 -31.77 -44.35
N LEU A 36 53.11 -30.50 -44.42
CA LEU A 36 52.37 -29.42 -43.76
C LEU A 36 50.99 -29.22 -44.38
N TYR A 37 50.87 -29.21 -45.71
CA TYR A 37 49.57 -29.10 -46.37
C TYR A 37 48.63 -30.28 -46.07
N ASP A 38 49.16 -31.49 -46.00
CA ASP A 38 48.37 -32.67 -45.62
C ASP A 38 47.86 -32.53 -44.19
N HIS A 39 48.70 -32.08 -43.26
CA HIS A 39 48.31 -31.81 -41.87
C HIS A 39 47.26 -30.70 -41.76
N ASP A 40 47.47 -29.57 -42.46
CA ASP A 40 46.52 -28.46 -42.46
C ASP A 40 45.17 -28.87 -43.05
N ARG A 41 45.18 -29.71 -44.10
CA ARG A 41 43.95 -30.27 -44.69
C ARG A 41 43.18 -31.13 -43.68
N GLU A 42 43.88 -31.98 -42.94
CA GLU A 42 43.28 -32.83 -41.91
C GLU A 42 42.70 -31.98 -40.76
N ALA A 43 43.47 -31.01 -40.26
CA ALA A 43 43.01 -30.11 -39.21
C ALA A 43 41.77 -29.29 -39.63
N LEU A 44 41.71 -28.82 -40.88
CA LEU A 44 40.54 -28.13 -41.41
C LEU A 44 39.32 -29.04 -41.53
N MET A 45 39.53 -30.32 -41.85
CA MET A 45 38.44 -31.30 -41.91
C MET A 45 37.88 -31.59 -40.52
N GLU A 46 38.75 -31.80 -39.52
CA GLU A 46 38.36 -31.97 -38.12
C GLU A 46 37.60 -30.76 -37.59
N PHE A 47 38.12 -29.56 -37.83
CA PHE A 47 37.43 -28.31 -37.46
C PHE A 47 36.04 -28.21 -38.10
N GLY A 48 35.92 -28.60 -39.38
CA GLY A 48 34.64 -28.65 -40.09
C GLY A 48 33.65 -29.61 -39.43
N ASN A 49 34.10 -30.82 -39.09
CA ASN A 49 33.27 -31.81 -38.42
C ASN A 49 32.79 -31.33 -37.04
N GLU A 50 33.69 -30.78 -36.22
CA GLU A 50 33.30 -30.23 -34.91
C GLU A 50 32.33 -29.05 -35.03
N ALA A 51 32.53 -28.18 -36.03
CA ALA A 51 31.62 -27.08 -36.28
C ALA A 51 30.23 -27.56 -36.68
N ASP A 52 30.14 -28.60 -37.51
CA ASP A 52 28.86 -29.22 -37.90
C ASP A 52 28.19 -29.91 -36.72
N GLU A 53 28.92 -30.67 -35.91
CA GLU A 53 28.39 -31.30 -34.68
C GLU A 53 27.81 -30.26 -33.71
N ARG A 54 28.54 -29.14 -33.47
CA ARG A 54 28.03 -28.05 -32.64
C ARG A 54 26.77 -27.42 -33.23
N ALA A 55 26.72 -27.23 -34.55
CA ALA A 55 25.53 -26.69 -35.22
C ALA A 55 24.32 -27.63 -35.08
N GLN A 56 24.52 -28.94 -35.24
CA GLN A 56 23.48 -29.95 -35.06
C GLN A 56 22.94 -29.97 -33.63
N VAL A 57 23.81 -29.90 -32.61
CA VAL A 57 23.40 -29.85 -31.19
C VAL A 57 22.56 -28.61 -30.91
N VAL A 58 22.99 -27.43 -31.38
CA VAL A 58 22.22 -26.18 -31.21
C VAL A 58 20.87 -26.28 -31.90
N HIS A 59 20.84 -26.80 -33.13
CA HIS A 59 19.61 -26.97 -33.89
C HIS A 59 18.64 -27.95 -33.19
N ALA A 60 19.13 -29.08 -32.68
CA ALA A 60 18.31 -30.05 -31.95
C ALA A 60 17.65 -29.40 -30.72
N ARG A 61 18.44 -28.65 -29.93
CA ARG A 61 17.93 -27.91 -28.76
C ARG A 61 16.93 -26.83 -29.15
N ALA A 62 17.16 -26.10 -30.25
CA ALA A 62 16.21 -25.11 -30.75
C ALA A 62 14.87 -25.76 -31.11
N CYS A 63 14.89 -26.89 -31.82
CA CYS A 63 13.67 -27.64 -32.13
C CYS A 63 12.95 -28.17 -30.89
N GLU A 64 13.66 -28.58 -29.85
CA GLU A 64 13.04 -28.98 -28.57
C GLU A 64 12.31 -27.80 -27.92
N LEU A 65 12.97 -26.64 -27.81
CA LEU A 65 12.37 -25.44 -27.26
C LEU A 65 11.16 -24.95 -28.07
N GLU A 66 11.21 -25.03 -29.40
CA GLU A 66 10.07 -24.71 -30.26
C GLU A 66 8.87 -25.62 -29.99
N ARG A 67 9.10 -26.92 -29.81
CA ARG A 67 8.02 -27.87 -29.47
C ARG A 67 7.42 -27.54 -28.11
N ASP A 68 8.24 -27.24 -27.11
CA ASP A 68 7.79 -26.88 -25.76
C ASP A 68 6.98 -25.58 -25.79
N LEU A 69 7.43 -24.57 -26.54
CA LEU A 69 6.69 -23.32 -26.74
C LEU A 69 5.33 -23.57 -27.39
N CYS A 70 5.25 -24.40 -28.43
CA CYS A 70 3.98 -24.77 -29.05
C CYS A 70 3.03 -25.48 -28.07
N LEU A 71 3.56 -26.32 -27.16
CA LEU A 71 2.76 -26.98 -26.14
C LEU A 71 2.23 -25.97 -25.10
N LEU A 72 3.08 -25.08 -24.61
CA LEU A 72 2.69 -24.04 -23.66
C LEU A 72 1.68 -23.08 -24.27
N GLU A 73 1.87 -22.66 -25.53
CA GLU A 73 0.95 -21.79 -26.24
C GLU A 73 -0.42 -22.47 -26.40
N ARG A 74 -0.46 -23.76 -26.72
CA ARG A 74 -1.71 -24.52 -26.78
C ARG A 74 -2.40 -24.55 -25.42
N GLN A 75 -1.67 -24.88 -24.34
CA GLN A 75 -2.22 -24.90 -22.99
C GLN A 75 -2.76 -23.51 -22.58
N LEU A 76 -2.03 -22.45 -22.89
CA LEU A 76 -2.45 -21.08 -22.59
C LEU A 76 -3.73 -20.72 -23.35
N ASN A 77 -3.85 -21.11 -24.62
CA ASN A 77 -5.07 -20.95 -25.40
C ASN A 77 -6.22 -21.80 -24.84
N GLU A 78 -5.96 -23.01 -24.35
CA GLU A 78 -6.97 -23.83 -23.67
C GLU A 78 -7.46 -23.16 -22.39
N TYR A 79 -6.58 -22.65 -21.54
CA TYR A 79 -6.96 -21.89 -20.34
C TYR A 79 -7.74 -20.63 -20.69
N LYS A 80 -7.30 -19.91 -21.72
CA LYS A 80 -7.99 -18.72 -22.21
C LYS A 80 -9.39 -19.05 -22.70
N HIS A 81 -9.56 -20.10 -23.51
CA HIS A 81 -10.87 -20.53 -23.99
C HIS A 81 -11.76 -21.11 -22.88
N GLN A 82 -11.19 -21.79 -21.88
CA GLN A 82 -11.96 -22.18 -20.70
C GLN A 82 -12.44 -20.95 -19.93
N ASN A 83 -11.59 -19.94 -19.77
CA ASN A 83 -11.97 -18.70 -19.10
C ASN A 83 -13.03 -17.94 -19.91
N GLU A 84 -12.90 -17.86 -21.24
CA GLU A 84 -13.85 -17.22 -22.16
C GLU A 84 -15.16 -18.01 -22.32
N SER A 85 -15.12 -19.34 -22.30
CA SER A 85 -16.30 -20.21 -22.41
C SER A 85 -17.13 -20.24 -21.13
N VAL A 86 -16.52 -19.94 -19.98
CA VAL A 86 -17.23 -19.69 -18.72
C VAL A 86 -17.86 -18.28 -18.72
N ASP A 87 -17.52 -17.46 -19.71
CA ASP A 87 -17.79 -16.04 -19.67
C ASP A 87 -19.02 -15.66 -20.50
N SER A 88 -20.12 -15.51 -19.77
CA SER A 88 -21.20 -14.57 -20.05
C SER A 88 -20.70 -13.09 -20.01
N SER A 89 -19.46 -12.85 -20.47
CA SER A 89 -18.56 -11.71 -20.15
C SER A 89 -19.08 -10.35 -20.57
N SER A 90 -19.88 -10.29 -21.64
CA SER A 90 -20.38 -9.00 -22.13
C SER A 90 -21.38 -8.36 -21.19
N ARG A 91 -22.12 -9.15 -20.39
CA ARG A 91 -23.03 -8.60 -19.38
C ARG A 91 -22.31 -8.22 -18.10
N THR A 92 -21.36 -9.03 -17.66
CA THR A 92 -20.67 -8.84 -16.38
C THR A 92 -19.83 -7.57 -16.36
N LEU A 93 -19.15 -7.23 -17.47
CA LEU A 93 -18.29 -6.05 -17.53
C LEU A 93 -19.09 -4.73 -17.51
N ASP A 94 -20.25 -4.70 -18.18
CA ASP A 94 -21.15 -3.55 -18.16
C ASP A 94 -21.88 -3.42 -16.81
N GLU A 95 -22.31 -4.55 -16.21
CA GLU A 95 -22.89 -4.58 -14.86
C GLU A 95 -21.89 -4.11 -13.80
N GLU A 96 -20.62 -4.54 -13.87
CA GLU A 96 -19.56 -4.10 -12.96
C GLU A 96 -19.30 -2.59 -13.04
N LYS A 97 -19.27 -2.02 -14.26
CA LYS A 97 -19.13 -0.57 -14.45
C LYS A 97 -20.31 0.22 -13.89
N LEU A 98 -21.53 -0.28 -14.10
CA LEU A 98 -22.73 0.34 -13.54
C LEU A 98 -22.72 0.29 -12.00
N LEU A 99 -22.30 -0.83 -11.43
CA LEU A 99 -22.17 -1.00 -9.98
C LEU A 99 -21.10 -0.06 -9.40
N ASP A 100 -19.94 0.06 -10.05
CA ASP A 100 -18.88 0.99 -9.65
C ASP A 100 -19.38 2.45 -9.72
N SER A 101 -20.15 2.81 -10.73
CA SER A 101 -20.74 4.16 -10.85
C SER A 101 -21.78 4.45 -9.76
N LEU A 102 -22.67 3.48 -9.50
CA LEU A 102 -23.69 3.59 -8.47
C LEU A 102 -23.05 3.74 -7.08
N LEU A 103 -22.11 2.84 -6.74
CA LEU A 103 -21.42 2.88 -5.45
C LEU A 103 -20.65 4.19 -5.28
N ALA A 104 -20.03 4.73 -6.33
CA ALA A 104 -19.34 6.02 -6.25
C ALA A 104 -20.28 7.17 -5.88
N THR A 105 -21.54 7.08 -6.31
CA THR A 105 -22.54 8.12 -6.08
C THR A 105 -23.14 8.01 -4.67
N VAL A 106 -23.32 6.79 -4.15
CA VAL A 106 -24.01 6.56 -2.86
C VAL A 106 -23.07 6.48 -1.66
N THR A 107 -21.79 6.16 -1.84
CA THR A 107 -20.83 6.06 -0.74
C THR A 107 -19.90 7.27 -0.68
N THR A 108 -19.62 7.76 0.51
CA THR A 108 -18.54 8.74 0.74
C THR A 108 -17.20 8.01 0.78
N ALA A 109 -16.14 8.66 0.28
CA ALA A 109 -14.83 8.05 0.07
C ALA A 109 -14.00 7.87 1.36
N ASP A 110 -14.62 7.58 2.50
CA ASP A 110 -13.87 7.40 3.75
C ASP A 110 -13.26 6.00 3.85
N GLU A 111 -12.15 5.80 3.14
CA GLU A 111 -11.38 4.55 3.16
C GLU A 111 -10.71 4.31 4.52
N SER A 112 -10.53 5.38 5.32
CA SER A 112 -9.86 5.33 6.62
C SER A 112 -10.64 4.51 7.65
N SER A 113 -11.96 4.71 7.73
CA SER A 113 -12.83 3.93 8.63
C SER A 113 -12.90 2.46 8.26
N THR A 114 -12.84 2.14 6.96
CA THR A 114 -12.82 0.76 6.46
C THR A 114 -11.56 0.02 6.90
N PHE A 115 -10.40 0.66 6.73
CA PHE A 115 -9.12 0.09 7.12
C PHE A 115 -9.04 -0.11 8.64
N ALA A 116 -9.50 0.87 9.42
CA ALA A 116 -9.57 0.78 10.87
C ALA A 116 -10.48 -0.36 11.34
N PHE A 117 -11.62 -0.57 10.68
CA PHE A 117 -12.54 -1.68 10.96
C PHE A 117 -11.89 -3.03 10.70
N LEU A 118 -11.28 -3.23 9.52
CA LEU A 118 -10.60 -4.48 9.18
C LEU A 118 -9.43 -4.78 10.13
N ASN A 119 -8.67 -3.75 10.50
CA ASN A 119 -7.57 -3.88 11.44
C ASN A 119 -8.05 -4.25 12.85
N SER A 120 -9.15 -3.64 13.32
CA SER A 120 -9.79 -3.96 14.61
C SER A 120 -10.36 -5.38 14.65
N ASN A 121 -10.70 -5.94 13.49
CA ASN A 121 -11.22 -7.31 13.33
C ASN A 121 -10.16 -8.26 12.76
N SER A 122 -8.86 -7.94 12.86
CA SER A 122 -7.77 -8.74 12.28
C SER A 122 -7.59 -10.13 12.91
N GLU A 123 -8.24 -10.39 14.05
CA GLU A 123 -8.37 -11.73 14.63
C GLU A 123 -9.17 -12.68 13.72
N ASN A 124 -10.03 -12.14 12.86
CA ASN A 124 -10.72 -12.92 11.84
C ASN A 124 -9.80 -13.11 10.61
N ASP A 125 -9.52 -14.36 10.26
CA ASP A 125 -8.70 -14.74 9.11
C ASP A 125 -9.13 -14.08 7.79
N GLN A 126 -10.45 -13.86 7.59
CA GLN A 126 -10.97 -13.21 6.39
C GLN A 126 -10.68 -11.72 6.38
N CYS A 127 -10.87 -11.03 7.51
CA CYS A 127 -10.50 -9.61 7.64
C CYS A 127 -9.00 -9.41 7.46
N LYS A 128 -8.18 -10.33 7.99
CA LYS A 128 -6.73 -10.31 7.80
C LYS A 128 -6.33 -10.50 6.34
N LYS A 129 -6.93 -11.47 5.62
CA LYS A 129 -6.70 -11.66 4.18
C LYS A 129 -7.11 -10.43 3.38
N LEU A 130 -8.31 -9.90 3.62
CA LEU A 130 -8.80 -8.68 2.97
C LEU A 130 -7.87 -7.48 3.20
N LEU A 131 -7.32 -7.35 4.41
CA LEU A 131 -6.36 -6.30 4.75
C LEU A 131 -5.06 -6.46 3.96
N THR A 132 -4.53 -7.67 3.83
CA THR A 132 -3.30 -7.93 3.05
C THR A 132 -3.47 -7.69 1.56
N THR A 133 -4.67 -7.94 1.02
CA THR A 133 -4.97 -7.75 -0.40
C THR A 133 -5.61 -6.40 -0.70
N TRP A 134 -5.68 -5.47 0.27
CA TRP A 134 -6.46 -4.23 0.16
C TRP A 134 -6.17 -3.43 -1.12
N ASN A 135 -4.88 -3.26 -1.46
CA ASN A 135 -4.45 -2.51 -2.65
C ASN A 135 -4.78 -3.22 -3.98
N CYS A 136 -5.14 -4.50 -3.93
CA CYS A 136 -5.51 -5.30 -5.09
C CYS A 136 -7.04 -5.48 -5.21
N LEU A 137 -7.82 -4.99 -4.24
CA LEU A 137 -9.28 -5.06 -4.29
C LEU A 137 -9.84 -4.05 -5.30
N LYS A 138 -10.94 -4.43 -5.96
CA LYS A 138 -11.69 -3.51 -6.82
C LYS A 138 -12.27 -2.34 -5.99
N PRO A 139 -12.41 -1.13 -6.54
CA PRO A 139 -12.99 0.01 -5.83
C PRO A 139 -14.40 -0.24 -5.28
N SER A 140 -15.28 -0.93 -6.02
CA SER A 140 -16.58 -1.38 -5.51
C SER A 140 -16.46 -2.26 -4.28
N THR A 141 -15.50 -3.18 -4.26
CA THR A 141 -15.28 -4.08 -3.12
C THR A 141 -14.84 -3.28 -1.89
N GLN A 142 -13.91 -2.33 -2.06
CA GLN A 142 -13.47 -1.45 -0.98
C GLN A 142 -14.63 -0.62 -0.42
N ARG A 143 -15.50 -0.08 -1.28
CA ARG A 143 -16.69 0.69 -0.86
C ARG A 143 -17.72 -0.17 -0.12
N VAL A 144 -17.98 -1.40 -0.58
CA VAL A 144 -18.88 -2.33 0.13
C VAL A 144 -18.32 -2.66 1.52
N LEU A 145 -17.01 -2.85 1.63
CA LEU A 145 -16.36 -3.06 2.94
C LEU A 145 -16.52 -1.83 3.84
N GLY A 146 -16.44 -0.61 3.29
CA GLY A 146 -16.72 0.61 4.03
C GLY A 146 -18.15 0.70 4.53
N LEU A 147 -19.13 0.35 3.69
CA LEU A 147 -20.53 0.25 4.12
C LEU A 147 -20.72 -0.76 5.24
N VAL A 148 -20.04 -1.92 5.18
CA VAL A 148 -20.09 -2.92 6.26
C VAL A 148 -19.52 -2.35 7.56
N ALA A 149 -18.41 -1.61 7.49
CA ALA A 149 -17.82 -0.94 8.65
C ALA A 149 -18.78 0.10 9.27
N GLU A 150 -19.42 0.91 8.42
CA GLU A 150 -20.39 1.92 8.86
C GLU A 150 -21.63 1.28 9.49
N VAL A 151 -22.19 0.24 8.87
CA VAL A 151 -23.33 -0.53 9.42
C VAL A 151 -22.98 -1.10 10.79
N LYS A 152 -21.78 -1.66 10.96
CA LYS A 152 -21.32 -2.18 12.26
C LYS A 152 -21.18 -1.10 13.31
N SER A 153 -20.69 0.08 12.93
CA SER A 153 -20.63 1.24 13.84
C SER A 153 -22.02 1.67 14.28
N LEU A 154 -22.96 1.80 13.34
CA LEU A 154 -24.34 2.19 13.62
C LEU A 154 -25.09 1.16 14.48
N GLU A 155 -24.83 -0.13 14.31
CA GLU A 155 -25.37 -1.19 15.16
C GLU A 155 -24.94 -1.00 16.62
N ASN A 156 -23.67 -0.66 16.86
CA ASN A 156 -23.16 -0.39 18.20
C ASN A 156 -23.77 0.89 18.80
N ASP A 157 -23.85 1.97 18.02
CA ASP A 157 -24.46 3.23 18.45
C ASP A 157 -25.94 3.07 18.80
N LYS A 158 -26.68 2.27 18.02
CA LYS A 158 -28.07 1.92 18.30
C LYS A 158 -28.22 1.19 19.64
N GLU A 159 -27.35 0.24 19.96
CA GLU A 159 -27.38 -0.46 21.25
C GLU A 159 -27.10 0.51 22.41
N ASN A 160 -26.08 1.36 22.25
CA ASN A 160 -25.75 2.39 23.23
C ASN A 160 -26.94 3.34 23.50
N LEU A 161 -27.62 3.78 22.44
CA LEU A 161 -28.82 4.60 22.55
C LEU A 161 -29.97 3.87 23.23
N ARG A 162 -30.16 2.57 22.96
CA ARG A 162 -31.20 1.76 23.61
C ARG A 162 -30.96 1.65 25.12
N VAL A 163 -29.71 1.42 25.54
CA VAL A 163 -29.33 1.37 26.96
C VAL A 163 -29.54 2.73 27.62
N ASN A 164 -29.11 3.81 26.97
CA ASN A 164 -29.29 5.17 27.48
C ASN A 164 -30.77 5.54 27.63
N LEU A 165 -31.63 5.11 26.70
CA LEU A 165 -33.07 5.33 26.77
C LEU A 165 -33.69 4.63 27.98
N HIS A 166 -33.42 3.33 28.18
CA HIS A 166 -33.92 2.60 29.35
C HIS A 166 -33.48 3.26 30.66
N ARG A 167 -32.20 3.67 30.74
CA ARG A 167 -31.69 4.38 31.92
C ARG A 167 -32.43 5.71 32.16
N ALA A 168 -32.71 6.47 31.11
CA ALA A 168 -33.46 7.71 31.22
C ALA A 168 -34.92 7.47 31.66
N GLU A 169 -35.56 6.40 31.18
CA GLU A 169 -36.91 6.01 31.61
C GLU A 169 -36.95 5.61 33.09
N ASP A 170 -35.96 4.85 33.57
CA ASP A 170 -35.82 4.49 34.98
C ASP A 170 -35.59 5.72 35.88
N GLU A 171 -34.75 6.67 35.44
CA GLU A 171 -34.50 7.92 36.16
C GLU A 171 -35.78 8.77 36.26
N VAL A 172 -36.56 8.88 35.19
CA VAL A 172 -37.85 9.58 35.20
C VAL A 172 -38.82 8.93 36.18
N LYS A 173 -38.87 7.60 36.24
CA LYS A 173 -39.72 6.88 37.18
C LYS A 173 -39.33 7.16 38.63
N LEU A 174 -38.05 7.08 38.96
CA LEU A 174 -37.52 7.40 40.28
C LEU A 174 -37.85 8.86 40.68
N LEU A 175 -37.62 9.81 39.77
CA LEU A 175 -37.94 11.22 40.00
C LEU A 175 -39.45 11.47 40.18
N PHE A 176 -40.30 10.70 39.49
CA PHE A 176 -41.75 10.78 39.67
C PHE A 176 -42.17 10.27 41.05
N GLU A 177 -41.63 9.14 41.48
CA GLU A 177 -41.87 8.58 42.82
C GLU A 177 -41.41 9.54 43.92
N GLU A 178 -40.20 10.09 43.80
CA GLU A 178 -39.67 11.10 44.72
C GLU A 178 -40.55 12.35 44.75
N ASN A 179 -40.96 12.88 43.59
CA ASN A 179 -41.88 14.02 43.50
C ASN A 179 -43.25 13.73 44.12
N SER A 180 -43.75 12.49 44.01
CA SER A 180 -45.00 12.07 44.64
C SER A 180 -44.90 12.09 46.17
N VAL A 181 -43.80 11.58 46.72
CA VAL A 181 -43.51 11.63 48.16
C VAL A 181 -43.40 13.08 48.63
N LEU A 182 -42.61 13.91 47.95
CA LEU A 182 -42.45 15.33 48.26
C LEU A 182 -43.78 16.10 48.18
N ARG A 183 -44.65 15.77 47.22
CA ARG A 183 -45.99 16.37 47.09
C ARG A 183 -46.88 16.02 48.29
N ASN A 184 -46.88 14.76 48.71
CA ASN A 184 -47.64 14.32 49.88
C ASN A 184 -47.14 14.99 51.16
N GLU A 185 -45.83 15.11 51.31
CA GLU A 185 -45.20 15.75 52.46
C GLU A 185 -45.46 17.27 52.49
N ASN A 186 -45.35 17.96 51.36
CA ASN A 186 -45.73 19.37 51.23
C ASN A 186 -47.21 19.61 51.57
N LYS A 187 -48.11 18.74 51.11
CA LYS A 187 -49.54 18.82 51.45
C LYS A 187 -49.76 18.64 52.96
N ARG A 188 -49.01 17.74 53.60
CA ARG A 188 -49.05 17.50 55.05
C ARG A 188 -48.52 18.70 55.84
N LEU A 189 -47.41 19.28 55.40
CA LEU A 189 -46.82 20.48 56.01
C LEU A 189 -47.74 21.70 55.86
N ALA A 190 -48.34 21.90 54.69
CA ALA A 190 -49.28 22.99 54.46
C ALA A 190 -50.49 22.93 55.41
N LYS A 191 -51.05 21.73 55.64
CA LYS A 191 -52.12 21.53 56.63
C LYS A 191 -51.68 21.93 58.05
N ARG A 192 -50.50 21.48 58.49
CA ARG A 192 -49.97 21.87 59.81
C ARG A 192 -49.75 23.37 59.93
N CYS A 193 -49.25 24.04 58.89
CA CYS A 193 -49.09 25.49 58.90
C CYS A 193 -50.44 26.21 59.04
N MET A 194 -51.47 25.77 58.32
CA MET A 194 -52.82 26.29 58.48
C MET A 194 -53.35 26.04 59.89
N GLU A 195 -53.26 24.82 60.41
CA GLU A 195 -53.70 24.47 61.77
C GLU A 195 -53.01 25.33 62.85
N ARG A 196 -51.70 25.54 62.73
CA ARG A 196 -50.91 26.41 63.65
C ARG A 196 -51.29 27.88 63.56
N SER A 197 -51.76 28.32 62.39
CA SER A 197 -52.28 29.68 62.16
C SER A 197 -53.70 29.86 62.72
N HIS A 198 -54.49 28.77 62.81
CA HIS A 198 -55.85 28.78 63.36
C HIS A 198 -55.88 28.51 64.88
N SER A 199 -54.84 27.89 65.46
CA SER A 199 -54.69 27.71 66.92
C SER A 199 -53.99 28.90 67.61
N GLY A 200 -53.63 29.95 66.87
CA GLY A 200 -52.97 31.15 67.37
C GLY A 200 -53.88 32.38 67.53
N SER A 201 -55.15 32.30 67.13
CA SER A 201 -56.09 33.43 67.21
C SER A 201 -56.99 33.35 68.44
N ASP A 202 -56.39 33.21 69.63
CA ASP A 202 -57.02 33.54 70.90
C ASP A 202 -56.04 34.29 71.80
N ARG A 203 -55.59 35.46 71.31
CA ARG A 203 -55.22 36.61 72.15
C ARG A 203 -55.71 37.89 71.48
N LYS A 204 -56.86 38.38 71.93
CA LYS A 204 -57.23 39.80 71.84
C LYS A 204 -56.36 40.60 72.81
N HIS A 205 -55.56 41.53 72.29
CA HIS A 205 -55.23 42.87 72.82
C HIS A 205 -54.52 43.55 71.63
N GLY A 206 -55.00 44.65 71.03
CA GLY A 206 -55.54 45.84 71.66
C GLY A 206 -54.40 46.84 71.82
N HIS A 207 -54.47 47.94 71.06
CA HIS A 207 -53.51 49.06 70.98
C HIS A 207 -52.28 48.82 70.11
N SER A 208 -51.69 49.80 69.42
CA SER A 208 -51.99 51.19 69.06
C SER A 208 -50.69 51.69 68.41
N HIS A 209 -50.82 52.77 67.64
CA HIS A 209 -49.77 53.74 67.30
C HIS A 209 -49.26 53.73 65.85
N THR A 210 -49.70 54.80 65.17
CA THR A 210 -48.88 55.81 64.48
C THR A 210 -48.16 55.36 63.20
N GLY A 211 -48.17 56.12 62.11
CA GLY A 211 -48.66 57.47 61.87
C GLY A 211 -48.29 57.83 60.42
N SER A 212 -49.04 58.76 59.88
CA SER A 212 -48.82 59.48 58.62
C SER A 212 -47.36 59.80 58.27
N ALA A 213 -46.99 59.74 56.99
CA ALA A 213 -46.49 60.92 56.27
C ALA A 213 -46.31 60.67 54.77
N SER A 214 -46.87 61.61 54.00
CA SER A 214 -46.52 61.95 52.62
C SER A 214 -45.15 62.64 52.56
N VAL A 215 -44.61 62.72 51.34
CA VAL A 215 -43.62 63.70 50.80
C VAL A 215 -42.28 63.09 50.32
N LYS A 216 -42.20 62.94 48.99
CA LYS A 216 -41.23 63.55 48.06
C LYS A 216 -39.80 63.82 48.57
N SER A 217 -38.80 63.24 47.91
CA SER A 217 -37.64 63.94 47.28
C SER A 217 -36.54 62.93 46.88
N ASN A 218 -36.20 62.93 45.59
CA ASN A 218 -34.90 63.33 45.01
C ASN A 218 -33.72 62.34 45.08
N LYS A 219 -33.31 61.95 43.85
CA LYS A 219 -31.96 62.14 43.27
C LYS A 219 -30.82 61.28 43.85
N ARG A 220 -30.29 60.36 43.04
CA ARG A 220 -28.97 60.50 42.35
C ARG A 220 -28.56 59.24 41.58
N ASN A 221 -28.02 59.50 40.39
CA ASN A 221 -27.16 58.67 39.56
C ASN A 221 -26.05 57.96 40.35
N SER A 222 -25.58 56.79 39.90
CA SER A 222 -24.29 56.67 39.19
C SER A 222 -23.91 55.21 38.88
N SER A 223 -23.28 55.07 37.72
CA SER A 223 -22.70 53.90 37.10
C SER A 223 -21.28 53.59 37.61
N ARG A 224 -20.84 52.33 37.46
CA ARG A 224 -19.44 51.89 37.21
C ARG A 224 -19.49 50.43 36.71
N LYS A 225 -19.34 50.15 35.40
CA LYS A 225 -18.07 49.78 34.74
C LYS A 225 -17.08 49.06 35.65
N THR A 226 -16.89 47.75 35.45
CA THR A 226 -15.57 47.15 35.17
C THR A 226 -15.77 45.82 34.44
N SER A 227 -15.48 45.84 33.14
CA SER A 227 -15.02 44.68 32.39
C SER A 227 -13.55 44.45 32.71
N SER A 228 -13.10 43.19 32.80
CA SER A 228 -11.97 42.74 31.98
C SER A 228 -11.70 41.23 32.03
N PRO A 229 -11.05 40.68 30.98
CA PRO A 229 -11.01 39.25 30.65
C PRO A 229 -9.61 38.63 30.84
N MET A 230 -9.52 37.31 31.04
CA MET A 230 -8.26 36.59 30.93
C MET A 230 -8.06 36.08 29.51
N ARG A 231 -7.19 36.77 28.76
CA ARG A 231 -6.60 36.34 27.49
C ARG A 231 -5.14 35.98 27.78
N ARG A 232 -4.79 34.70 27.81
CA ARG A 232 -3.38 34.27 27.85
C ARG A 232 -2.78 34.47 26.47
N LYS A 233 -1.76 35.31 26.39
CA LYS A 233 -0.89 35.55 25.23
C LYS A 233 0.22 34.50 25.23
N ILE A 234 0.52 33.94 24.06
CA ILE A 234 1.81 33.33 23.76
C ILE A 234 2.51 34.33 22.85
N ASP A 235 3.73 34.69 23.24
CA ASP A 235 4.60 35.69 22.62
C ASP A 235 5.44 35.05 21.51
N PHE A 236 5.71 35.81 20.45
CA PHE A 236 6.67 35.49 19.40
C PHE A 236 7.54 36.73 19.16
N GLU A 237 8.83 36.65 19.48
CA GLU A 237 10.01 37.24 18.79
C GLU A 237 11.24 36.53 19.43
N ASP A 238 11.92 35.61 18.74
CA ASP A 238 13.02 35.74 17.77
C ASP A 238 14.34 36.30 18.36
N ILE A 239 15.41 35.50 18.27
CA ILE A 239 16.82 35.86 17.98
C ILE A 239 17.71 34.60 18.07
N ASP A 240 18.22 34.21 16.91
CA ASP A 240 19.51 33.60 16.59
C ASP A 240 20.04 32.39 17.39
N SER A 241 20.00 31.23 16.73
CA SER A 241 21.11 30.29 16.75
C SER A 241 21.35 29.71 15.35
N ALA A 242 22.58 29.86 14.90
CA ALA A 242 23.03 29.65 13.53
C ALA A 242 23.06 28.18 13.08
N ARG A 243 22.66 27.99 11.80
CA ARG A 243 23.08 26.97 10.78
C ARG A 243 23.24 25.49 11.16
N THR A 244 22.56 24.63 10.39
CA THR A 244 23.23 23.72 9.41
C THR A 244 22.21 23.19 8.37
N PRO A 245 22.50 23.17 7.05
CA PRO A 245 21.65 22.50 6.08
C PRO A 245 21.89 20.98 6.10
N LEU A 246 20.81 20.19 6.03
CA LEU A 246 20.88 18.75 5.81
C LEU A 246 21.30 18.48 4.36
N SER A 247 22.39 17.73 4.17
CA SER A 247 22.82 17.28 2.85
C SER A 247 21.86 16.22 2.28
N PRO A 248 21.72 16.12 0.94
CA PRO A 248 20.97 15.04 0.32
C PRO A 248 21.69 13.71 0.56
N LEU A 249 20.96 12.69 1.03
CA LEU A 249 21.44 11.32 1.03
C LEU A 249 21.68 10.91 -0.43
N GLY A 250 22.96 10.76 -0.76
CA GLY A 250 23.44 10.46 -2.10
C GLY A 250 23.07 9.07 -2.57
N ASN A 251 22.92 8.98 -3.88
CA ASN A 251 22.88 7.77 -4.68
C ASN A 251 24.06 6.85 -4.32
N LYS A 252 23.78 5.71 -3.68
CA LYS A 252 24.59 4.49 -3.78
C LYS A 252 23.68 3.27 -3.66
N LEU A 253 23.22 2.76 -4.79
CA LEU A 253 22.89 1.34 -4.92
C LEU A 253 23.99 0.71 -5.80
N PRO A 254 24.79 -0.24 -5.29
CA PRO A 254 25.80 -0.94 -6.06
C PRO A 254 25.18 -1.84 -7.13
N GLU A 255 25.87 -1.91 -8.27
CA GLU A 255 25.74 -2.94 -9.29
C GLU A 255 25.67 -4.34 -8.66
N LEU A 256 24.63 -5.10 -9.02
CA LEU A 256 24.62 -6.55 -8.86
C LEU A 256 25.33 -7.15 -10.08
N GLN A 257 26.57 -7.58 -9.86
CA GLN A 257 27.28 -8.54 -10.70
C GLN A 257 27.20 -9.94 -10.07
N HIS A 258 27.02 -10.96 -10.94
CA HIS A 258 27.17 -12.41 -10.77
C HIS A 258 26.12 -13.14 -9.91
N GLU A 259 25.57 -14.30 -10.29
CA GLU A 259 26.05 -15.40 -11.15
C GLU A 259 25.07 -15.80 -12.27
#